data_AF-A0A958P9M6-F1
#
_entry.id   AF-A0A958P9M6-F1
#
_cell.length_a   1.000
_cell.length_b   1.000
_cell.length_c   1.000
_cell.angle_alpha   90.00
_cell.angle_beta   90.00
_cell.angle_gamma   90.00
#
_symmetry.space_group_name_H-M   'P 1'
#
loop_
_entity.id
_entity.type
_entity.pdbx_description
1 polymer ?
#
loop_
_entity_poly.entity_id
_entity_poly.type
_entity_poly.pdbx_seq_one_letter_code
_entity_poly.pdbx_strand_id
1 'polypeptide(L)'
;VEQMMQAIFSDYNSIQSAYVTLVSSSDADFASRGTDRTITLVDGNPGGVQAGVARFTTNSNHQINECTVTLGESVYDSSKTFLGVVGHEIGHCLGLDHPQDTVYALMSYYRAGIYQLDIDDKIGLVNLYPVNSSDVQEVQTLGLSCTRKN
;
A
#
# COMPACT_ATOMS: atom_id res chain seq x y z
N VAL A 1 -17.98 2.54 5.90
CA VAL A 1 -16.98 2.23 4.85
C VAL A 1 -16.22 3.49 4.43
N GLU A 2 -16.91 4.54 3.99
CA GLU A 2 -16.27 5.80 3.54
C GLU A 2 -15.25 6.39 4.52
N GLN A 3 -15.59 6.55 5.81
CA GLN A 3 -14.63 7.04 6.82
C GLN A 3 -13.40 6.16 6.98
N MET A 4 -13.54 4.84 6.78
CA MET A 4 -12.41 3.91 6.85
C MET A 4 -11.54 4.01 5.60
N MET A 5 -12.15 4.18 4.43
CA MET A 5 -11.42 4.46 3.19
C MET A 5 -10.62 5.76 3.30
N GLN A 6 -11.22 6.81 3.86
CA GLN A 6 -10.52 8.08 4.09
C GLN A 6 -9.35 7.92 5.07
N ALA A 7 -9.48 7.08 6.10
CA ALA A 7 -8.36 6.78 7.00
C ALA A 7 -7.21 6.07 6.27
N ILE A 8 -7.52 5.10 5.38
CA ILE A 8 -6.52 4.42 4.55
C ILE A 8 -5.85 5.43 3.61
N PHE A 9 -6.63 6.25 2.90
CA PHE A 9 -6.09 7.26 1.98
C PHE A 9 -5.21 8.26 2.71
N SER A 10 -5.63 8.73 3.88
CA SER A 10 -4.82 9.63 4.70
C SER A 10 -3.48 9.01 5.08
N ASP A 11 -3.42 7.71 5.34
CA ASP A 11 -2.17 7.04 5.72
C ASP A 11 -1.19 6.98 4.54
N TYR A 12 -1.65 6.51 3.37
CA TYR A 12 -0.86 6.48 2.15
C TYR A 12 -0.43 7.89 1.68
N ASN A 13 -1.37 8.85 1.66
CA ASN A 13 -1.13 10.20 1.17
C ASN A 13 -0.26 11.04 2.13
N SER A 14 -0.05 10.60 3.38
CA SER A 14 0.78 11.31 4.36
C SER A 14 2.29 11.14 4.13
N ILE A 15 2.70 10.22 3.24
CA ILE A 15 4.10 9.90 2.99
C ILE A 15 4.73 10.98 2.10
N GLN A 16 5.28 12.02 2.72
CA GLN A 16 5.81 13.20 2.01
C GLN A 16 6.92 12.90 1.01
N SER A 17 7.65 11.79 1.18
CA SER A 17 8.74 11.38 0.29
C SER A 17 8.27 10.51 -0.88
N ALA A 18 6.98 10.14 -0.92
CA ALA A 18 6.38 9.40 -2.03
C ALA A 18 5.32 10.24 -2.75
N TYR A 19 5.27 10.22 -4.09
CA TYR A 19 4.23 10.97 -4.84
C TYR A 19 2.88 10.26 -4.91
N VAL A 20 2.72 9.12 -4.24
CA VAL A 20 1.48 8.34 -4.21
C VAL A 20 0.34 9.22 -3.70
N THR A 21 -0.74 9.29 -4.48
CA THR A 21 -1.98 9.97 -4.08
C THR A 21 -3.16 9.06 -4.39
N LEU A 22 -3.85 8.59 -3.37
CA LEU A 22 -5.10 7.86 -3.45
C LEU A 22 -6.26 8.84 -3.35
N VAL A 23 -7.24 8.68 -4.24
CA VAL A 23 -8.46 9.50 -4.31
C VAL A 23 -9.68 8.61 -4.51
N SER A 24 -10.81 9.03 -3.95
CA SER A 24 -12.11 8.37 -4.12
C SER A 24 -12.72 8.77 -5.46
N SER A 25 -13.60 7.92 -6.01
CA SER A 25 -14.44 8.29 -7.17
C SER A 25 -15.40 9.44 -6.89
N SER A 26 -15.65 9.74 -5.61
CA SER A 26 -16.42 10.91 -5.17
C SER A 26 -15.60 12.20 -5.10
N ASP A 27 -14.26 12.12 -5.18
CA ASP A 27 -13.39 13.29 -5.06
C ASP A 27 -13.34 14.04 -6.39
N ALA A 28 -13.29 15.38 -6.31
CA ALA A 28 -13.35 16.24 -7.50
C ALA A 28 -12.15 16.04 -8.45
N ASP A 29 -11.01 15.58 -7.92
CA ASP A 29 -9.78 15.34 -8.66
C ASP A 29 -9.65 13.91 -9.20
N PHE A 30 -10.61 13.02 -8.92
CA PHE A 30 -10.62 11.64 -9.40
C PHE A 30 -10.40 11.54 -10.90
N ALA A 31 -11.10 12.34 -11.71
CA ALA A 31 -10.98 12.30 -13.16
C ALA A 31 -9.57 12.66 -13.67
N SER A 32 -8.80 13.43 -12.90
CA SER A 32 -7.44 13.85 -13.25
C SER A 32 -6.34 12.94 -12.71
N ARG A 33 -6.63 12.19 -11.63
CA ARG A 33 -5.69 11.30 -10.93
C ARG A 33 -5.90 9.82 -11.26
N GLY A 34 -7.14 9.44 -11.54
CA GLY A 34 -7.52 8.06 -11.89
C GLY A 34 -7.16 7.65 -13.33
N THR A 35 -6.56 8.55 -14.11
CA THR A 35 -6.09 8.25 -15.48
C THR A 35 -4.89 7.32 -15.51
N ASP A 36 -4.09 7.31 -14.44
CA ASP A 36 -2.86 6.52 -14.38
C ASP A 36 -3.17 5.05 -14.04
N ARG A 37 -4.02 4.83 -13.03
CA ARG A 37 -4.46 3.50 -12.58
C ARG A 37 -5.70 3.63 -11.70
N THR A 38 -6.63 2.69 -11.83
CA THR A 38 -7.76 2.54 -10.90
C THR A 38 -7.60 1.26 -10.08
N ILE A 39 -7.86 1.35 -8.78
CA ILE A 39 -8.01 0.20 -7.88
C ILE A 39 -9.50 -0.01 -7.65
N THR A 40 -10.00 -1.17 -8.05
CA THR A 40 -11.42 -1.52 -7.90
C THR A 40 -11.60 -2.42 -6.69
N LEU A 41 -12.38 -1.99 -5.69
CA LEU A 41 -12.82 -2.85 -4.60
C LEU A 41 -14.08 -3.59 -5.05
N VAL A 42 -14.08 -4.92 -4.95
CA VAL A 42 -15.22 -5.78 -5.28
C VAL A 42 -15.67 -6.50 -4.03
N ASP A 43 -16.92 -6.24 -3.65
CA ASP A 43 -17.58 -6.91 -2.55
C ASP A 43 -18.13 -8.26 -2.96
N GLY A 44 -18.04 -9.20 -2.02
CA GLY A 44 -18.60 -10.53 -2.18
C GLY A 44 -17.54 -11.55 -2.55
N ASN A 45 -17.93 -12.81 -2.38
CA ASN A 45 -17.04 -13.95 -2.42
C ASN A 45 -17.16 -14.75 -3.74
N PRO A 46 -16.74 -14.24 -4.92
CA PRO A 46 -16.84 -15.01 -6.16
C PRO A 46 -15.84 -16.19 -6.22
N GLY A 47 -14.97 -16.39 -5.20
CA GLY A 47 -13.89 -17.38 -5.25
C GLY A 47 -13.47 -18.07 -3.94
N GLY A 48 -14.23 -17.93 -2.84
CA GLY A 48 -13.89 -18.54 -1.54
C GLY A 48 -12.84 -17.80 -0.70
N VAL A 49 -12.59 -16.51 -0.95
CA VAL A 49 -11.53 -15.75 -0.25
C VAL A 49 -11.94 -15.48 1.20
N GLN A 50 -11.06 -15.82 2.14
CA GLN A 50 -11.37 -15.75 3.57
C GLN A 50 -11.27 -14.33 4.15
N ALA A 51 -10.46 -13.45 3.55
CA ALA A 51 -10.28 -12.05 3.97
C ALA A 51 -10.20 -11.11 2.76
N GLY A 52 -9.04 -10.90 2.16
CA GLY A 52 -8.85 -10.04 0.99
C GLY A 52 -7.90 -10.69 -0.02
N VAL A 53 -7.99 -10.27 -1.29
CA VAL A 53 -6.98 -10.58 -2.30
C VAL A 53 -6.92 -9.50 -3.36
N ALA A 54 -5.73 -8.91 -3.53
CA ALA A 54 -5.39 -8.05 -4.65
C ALA A 54 -4.96 -8.89 -5.86
N ARG A 55 -5.47 -8.51 -7.03
CA ARG A 55 -5.03 -9.03 -8.33
C ARG A 55 -4.80 -7.88 -9.27
N PHE A 56 -3.65 -7.85 -9.90
CA PHE A 56 -3.30 -6.84 -10.88
C PHE A 56 -2.90 -7.46 -12.20
N THR A 57 -3.12 -6.69 -13.26
CA THR A 57 -2.57 -6.95 -14.59
C THR A 57 -1.43 -5.98 -14.86
N THR A 58 -0.59 -6.34 -15.82
CA THR A 58 0.48 -5.46 -16.29
C THR A 58 0.33 -5.18 -17.77
N ASN A 59 0.72 -3.97 -18.18
CA ASN A 59 0.77 -3.60 -19.59
C ASN A 59 2.03 -4.19 -20.27
N SER A 60 2.21 -3.90 -21.56
CA SER A 60 3.37 -4.36 -22.35
C SER A 60 4.73 -3.87 -21.82
N ASN A 61 4.75 -2.85 -20.97
CA ASN A 61 5.95 -2.31 -20.33
C ASN A 61 6.15 -2.87 -18.91
N HIS A 62 5.41 -3.93 -18.53
CA HIS A 62 5.43 -4.54 -17.20
C HIS A 62 5.00 -3.61 -16.07
N GLN A 63 4.29 -2.52 -16.38
CA GLN A 63 3.73 -1.63 -15.38
C GLN A 63 2.34 -2.12 -14.98
N ILE A 64 2.03 -2.07 -13.68
CA ILE A 64 0.68 -2.37 -13.18
C ILE A 64 -0.31 -1.37 -13.79
N ASN A 65 -1.31 -1.85 -14.54
CA ASN A 65 -2.29 -0.99 -15.23
C ASN A 65 -3.68 -1.03 -14.59
N GLU A 66 -4.12 -2.19 -14.10
CA GLU A 66 -5.39 -2.35 -13.40
C GLU A 66 -5.16 -3.19 -12.13
N CYS A 67 -5.84 -2.85 -11.04
CA CYS A 67 -5.85 -3.68 -9.85
C CYS A 67 -7.28 -3.85 -9.33
N THR A 68 -7.63 -5.08 -8.97
CA THR A 68 -8.88 -5.43 -8.32
C THR A 68 -8.59 -6.06 -6.97
N VAL A 69 -9.25 -5.56 -5.93
CA VAL A 69 -9.24 -6.14 -4.59
C VAL A 69 -10.58 -6.80 -4.35
N THR A 70 -10.58 -8.11 -4.15
CA THR A 70 -11.79 -8.86 -3.77
C THR A 70 -11.82 -9.02 -2.26
N LEU A 71 -12.93 -8.62 -1.63
CA LEU A 71 -13.12 -8.65 -0.19
C LEU A 71 -14.13 -9.73 0.23
N GLY A 72 -13.72 -10.57 1.17
CA GLY A 72 -14.58 -11.52 1.86
C GLY A 72 -15.46 -10.84 2.91
N GLU A 73 -16.55 -11.50 3.29
CA GLU A 73 -17.54 -10.94 4.24
C GLU A 73 -16.94 -10.59 5.60
N SER A 74 -15.97 -11.39 6.07
CA SER A 74 -15.28 -11.20 7.36
C SER A 74 -14.54 -9.86 7.49
N VAL A 75 -14.21 -9.21 6.36
CA VAL A 75 -13.57 -7.89 6.35
C VAL A 75 -14.46 -6.85 7.00
N TYR A 76 -15.78 -7.05 6.94
CA TYR A 76 -16.78 -6.15 7.49
C TYR A 76 -17.10 -6.39 8.96
N ASP A 77 -16.55 -7.44 9.58
CA ASP A 77 -16.81 -7.79 10.98
C ASP A 77 -16.33 -6.70 11.96
N SER A 78 -15.29 -5.95 11.58
CA SER A 78 -14.83 -4.81 12.38
C SER A 78 -14.13 -3.77 11.53
N SER A 79 -14.15 -2.52 11.99
CA SER A 79 -13.41 -1.43 11.33
C SER A 79 -11.91 -1.68 11.29
N LYS A 80 -11.35 -2.31 12.33
CA LYS A 80 -9.95 -2.69 12.38
C LYS A 80 -9.60 -3.72 11.30
N THR A 81 -10.43 -4.77 11.15
CA THR A 81 -10.26 -5.77 10.09
C THR A 81 -10.31 -5.10 8.72
N PHE A 82 -11.30 -4.23 8.50
CA PHE A 82 -11.42 -3.48 7.24
C PHE A 82 -10.15 -2.67 6.93
N LEU A 83 -9.69 -1.84 7.87
CA LEU A 83 -8.49 -1.02 7.69
C LEU A 83 -7.25 -1.88 7.39
N GLY A 84 -7.05 -2.95 8.16
CA GLY A 84 -5.87 -3.82 8.02
C GLY A 84 -5.88 -4.71 6.79
N VAL A 85 -7.04 -5.12 6.29
CA VAL A 85 -7.14 -5.92 5.06
C VAL A 85 -7.12 -5.00 3.85
N VAL A 86 -8.01 -4.03 3.77
CA VAL A 86 -8.10 -3.16 2.57
C VAL A 86 -6.82 -2.35 2.39
N GLY A 87 -6.24 -1.80 3.47
CA GLY A 87 -4.95 -1.12 3.39
C GLY A 87 -3.85 -2.04 2.84
N HIS A 88 -3.76 -3.27 3.35
CA HIS A 88 -2.79 -4.26 2.88
C HIS A 88 -2.96 -4.61 1.39
N GLU A 89 -4.19 -4.88 0.94
CA GLU A 89 -4.45 -5.20 -0.46
C GLU A 89 -4.16 -4.02 -1.40
N ILE A 90 -4.40 -2.79 -0.96
CA ILE A 90 -3.98 -1.59 -1.69
C ILE A 90 -2.46 -1.53 -1.81
N GLY A 91 -1.70 -1.92 -0.78
CA GLY A 91 -0.25 -2.04 -0.83
C GLY A 91 0.23 -2.96 -1.96
N HIS A 92 -0.41 -4.12 -2.14
CA HIS A 92 -0.14 -5.00 -3.28
C HIS A 92 -0.46 -4.34 -4.62
N CYS A 93 -1.58 -3.63 -4.73
CA CYS A 93 -1.91 -2.87 -5.94
C CYS A 93 -0.87 -1.78 -6.26
N LEU A 94 -0.18 -1.26 -5.25
CA LEU A 94 0.94 -0.32 -5.39
C LEU A 94 2.29 -1.02 -5.62
N GLY A 95 2.34 -2.35 -5.68
CA GLY A 95 3.56 -3.11 -5.98
C GLY A 95 4.40 -3.48 -4.77
N LEU A 96 3.90 -3.28 -3.55
CA LEU A 96 4.54 -3.83 -2.35
C LEU A 96 4.29 -5.35 -2.29
N ASP A 97 5.33 -6.10 -1.96
CA ASP A 97 5.22 -7.50 -1.60
C ASP A 97 5.37 -7.66 -0.08
N HIS A 98 5.09 -8.86 0.41
CA HIS A 98 5.22 -9.17 1.82
C HIS A 98 6.69 -9.18 2.26
N PRO A 99 7.05 -8.42 3.30
CA PRO A 99 8.37 -8.54 3.90
C PRO A 99 8.48 -9.88 4.64
N GLN A 100 9.66 -10.47 4.60
CA GLN A 100 9.90 -11.83 5.12
C GLN A 100 10.13 -11.86 6.64
N ASP A 101 10.66 -10.77 7.21
CA ASP A 101 11.30 -10.81 8.55
C ASP A 101 10.63 -9.92 9.62
N THR A 102 9.49 -9.30 9.32
CA THR A 102 8.81 -8.39 10.27
C THR A 102 7.35 -8.78 10.49
N VAL A 103 6.85 -8.53 11.69
CA VAL A 103 5.43 -8.65 12.07
C VAL A 103 4.77 -7.28 12.26
N TYR A 104 5.55 -6.21 12.15
CA TYR A 104 5.13 -4.84 12.46
C TYR A 104 4.64 -4.08 11.23
N ALA A 105 5.00 -4.55 10.04
CA ALA A 105 4.56 -3.98 8.77
C ALA A 105 3.11 -4.36 8.45
N LEU A 106 2.36 -3.41 7.88
CA LEU A 106 1.04 -3.67 7.33
C LEU A 106 1.12 -4.73 6.23
N MET A 107 2.19 -4.73 5.45
CA MET A 107 2.43 -5.73 4.41
C MET A 107 2.88 -7.08 4.96
N SER A 108 3.05 -7.30 6.26
CA SER A 108 3.48 -8.62 6.75
C SER A 108 2.40 -9.71 6.65
N TYR A 109 2.82 -10.93 6.27
CA TYR A 109 2.03 -12.16 6.41
C TYR A 109 1.62 -12.45 7.86
N TYR A 110 2.48 -12.10 8.81
CA TYR A 110 2.36 -12.46 10.21
C TYR A 110 1.94 -11.26 11.08
N ARG A 111 1.37 -10.22 10.46
CA ARG A 111 0.96 -9.00 11.17
C ARG A 111 -0.06 -9.32 12.26
N ALA A 112 0.14 -8.72 13.43
CA ALA A 112 -0.77 -8.85 14.56
C ALA A 112 -1.20 -7.47 15.06
N GLY A 113 -2.45 -7.09 14.81
CA GLY A 113 -3.00 -5.83 15.29
C GLY A 113 -2.47 -4.57 14.59
N ILE A 114 -1.92 -4.70 13.38
CA ILE A 114 -1.43 -3.59 12.56
C ILE A 114 -2.50 -3.22 11.52
N TYR A 115 -2.83 -1.93 11.48
CA TYR A 115 -3.91 -1.37 10.64
C TYR A 115 -3.50 -0.09 9.91
N GLN A 116 -2.22 0.25 9.98
CA GLN A 116 -1.60 1.45 9.40
C GLN A 116 -0.21 1.08 8.88
N LEU A 117 0.28 1.84 7.92
CA LEU A 117 1.61 1.68 7.32
C LEU A 117 2.70 1.91 8.35
N ASP A 118 3.57 0.92 8.50
CA ASP A 118 4.77 1.01 9.30
C ASP A 118 5.94 1.54 8.46
N ILE A 119 7.10 1.72 9.10
CA ILE A 119 8.30 2.26 8.46
C ILE A 119 8.76 1.42 7.25
N ASP A 120 8.63 0.10 7.31
CA ASP A 120 9.02 -0.80 6.23
C ASP A 120 8.14 -0.59 4.99
N ASP A 121 6.81 -0.52 5.19
CA ASP A 121 5.85 -0.24 4.10
C ASP A 121 6.12 1.14 3.48
N LYS A 122 6.39 2.15 4.33
CA LYS A 122 6.67 3.53 3.90
C LYS A 122 7.96 3.61 3.09
N ILE A 123 9.03 2.94 3.51
CA ILE A 123 10.29 2.89 2.77
C ILE A 123 10.08 2.21 1.41
N GLY A 124 9.32 1.11 1.36
CA GLY A 124 8.95 0.47 0.10
C GLY A 124 8.24 1.43 -0.87
N LEU A 125 7.28 2.21 -0.38
CA LEU A 125 6.58 3.20 -1.20
C LEU A 125 7.47 4.35 -1.65
N VAL A 126 8.36 4.84 -0.79
CA VAL A 126 9.34 5.87 -1.17
C VAL A 126 10.30 5.35 -2.24
N ASN A 127 10.70 4.09 -2.16
CA ASN A 127 11.53 3.46 -3.18
C ASN A 127 10.80 3.30 -4.52
N LEU A 128 9.53 2.90 -4.50
CA LEU A 128 8.74 2.70 -5.72
C LEU A 128 8.27 4.02 -6.36
N TYR A 129 7.96 5.03 -5.55
CA TYR A 129 7.31 6.27 -5.98
C TYR A 129 7.99 7.51 -5.40
N PRO A 130 9.31 7.71 -5.53
CA PRO A 130 10.02 8.82 -4.91
C PRO A 130 9.58 10.16 -5.51
N VAL A 131 9.36 11.18 -4.68
CA VAL A 131 9.01 12.53 -5.17
C VAL A 131 10.08 13.07 -6.13
N ASN A 132 11.37 12.85 -5.84
CA ASN A 132 12.44 13.13 -6.79
C ASN A 132 12.99 11.82 -7.34
N SER A 133 13.01 11.68 -8.66
CA SER A 133 13.58 10.51 -9.33
C SER A 133 15.09 10.33 -9.11
N SER A 134 15.78 11.31 -8.51
CA SER A 134 17.17 11.18 -8.06
C SER A 134 17.32 10.42 -6.74
N ASP A 135 16.25 10.29 -5.95
CA ASP A 135 16.31 9.73 -4.59
C ASP A 135 16.23 8.20 -4.58
N VAL A 136 15.86 7.57 -5.71
CA VAL A 136 15.78 6.10 -5.89
C VAL A 136 17.13 5.42 -6.02
N GLN A 137 18.18 6.17 -6.35
CA GLN A 137 19.56 5.70 -6.31
C GLN A 137 20.30 6.50 -5.26
N GLU A 138 20.16 6.11 -4.00
CA GLU A 138 21.19 6.50 -3.05
C GLU A 138 22.52 5.97 -3.60
N VAL A 139 23.38 6.88 -4.07
CA VAL A 139 24.77 6.55 -4.37
C VAL A 139 25.40 6.29 -3.00
N GLN A 140 25.46 5.02 -2.61
CA GLN A 140 25.98 4.58 -1.32
C GLN A 140 27.38 5.20 -1.07
N THR A 141 27.41 6.30 -0.33
CA THR A 141 28.63 6.99 0.10
C THR A 141 28.72 6.96 1.63
N LEU A 142 28.26 5.85 2.22
CA LEU A 142 28.29 5.65 3.66
C LEU A 142 29.71 5.27 4.11
N GLY A 143 30.42 6.24 4.70
CA GLY A 143 31.63 5.99 5.46
C GLY A 143 31.27 5.55 6.89
N LEU A 144 31.46 4.28 7.23
CA LEU A 144 31.21 3.78 8.57
C LEU A 144 32.45 4.02 9.46
N SER A 145 32.31 4.86 10.50
CA SER A 145 33.35 5.06 11.52
C SER A 145 32.89 4.50 12.85
N CYS A 146 33.61 3.50 13.36
CA CYS A 146 33.38 2.89 14.67
C CYS A 146 34.44 3.40 15.65
N THR A 147 34.03 4.03 16.74
CA THR A 147 34.92 4.32 17.89
C THR A 147 34.40 3.60 19.12
N ARG A 148 35.24 2.76 19.75
CA ARG A 148 34.99 2.28 21.11
C ARG A 148 35.38 3.39 22.08
N LYS A 149 34.47 3.78 22.98
CA LYS A 149 34.86 4.54 24.18
C LYS A 149 35.72 3.62 25.04
N ASN A 150 36.95 4.06 25.34
CA ASN A 150 37.78 3.50 26.41
C ASN A 150 37.15 3.79 27.77
#